data_AF-A0A8S3CMN5-F1
#
_entry.id   AF-A0A8S3CMN5-F1
#
_cell.length_a   1.000
_cell.length_b   1.000
_cell.length_c   1.000
_cell.angle_alpha   90.00
_cell.angle_beta   90.00
_cell.angle_gamma   90.00
#
_symmetry.space_group_name_H-M   'P 1'
#
loop_
_entity.id
_entity.type
_entity.pdbx_description
1 polymer ?
#
loop_
_entity_poly.entity_id
_entity_poly.type
_entity_poly.pdbx_seq_one_letter_code
_entity_poly.pdbx_strand_id
1 'polypeptide(L)'
;PCLQLESFTANKRKRILSRYKDLRIEASNDFKTMWFCLHEQHKLYFIPSQIYGVIRVSLIPVQDIRTAMIRVLCDMIYVINKHEDNLSIFENEFVTVMDKFANEPLVDKIFKEYLINAIDDFCKAKKLARNGSKLVDMIDNLLSRIIELRVAVNDCETAALDLQMHCVRSLMEFYERLGHLPMYIKYIYQLHEMNRRLQNKIEAGHTLMLHAKLLDWDPDKVLEEVHMKYTQTHQSVKTHDQLKKKLYRDIIQLFDDGDAWEKSIEVCKELQIQYEQSFEYVNLSAL
;
A
#
# COMPACT_ATOMS: atom_id res chain seq x y z
N PRO A 1 11.05 -21.27 6.98
CA PRO A 1 9.83 -21.74 6.27
C PRO A 1 8.70 -22.05 7.27
N CYS A 2 7.55 -21.36 7.18
CA CYS A 2 6.37 -21.74 7.95
C CYS A 2 5.92 -23.15 7.55
N LEU A 3 5.31 -23.90 8.48
CA LEU A 3 4.80 -25.24 8.25
C LEU A 3 3.60 -25.18 7.27
N GLN A 4 3.84 -25.07 5.96
CA GLN A 4 2.78 -25.07 4.95
C GLN A 4 2.54 -26.50 4.50
N LEU A 5 1.65 -27.21 5.18
CA LEU A 5 1.29 -28.60 4.87
C LEU A 5 0.68 -28.74 3.46
N GLU A 6 0.17 -27.65 2.91
CA GLU A 6 -0.42 -27.51 1.59
C GLU A 6 0.60 -27.65 0.46
N SER A 7 1.89 -27.39 0.75
CA SER A 7 2.99 -27.59 -0.20
C SER A 7 3.40 -29.06 -0.35
N PHE A 8 2.94 -29.95 0.55
CA PHE A 8 3.29 -31.36 0.52
C PHE A 8 2.31 -32.18 -0.32
N THR A 9 2.81 -33.30 -0.84
CA THR A 9 1.96 -34.30 -1.50
C THR A 9 0.87 -34.80 -0.53
N ALA A 10 -0.30 -35.17 -1.09
CA ALA A 10 -1.44 -35.63 -0.30
C ALA A 10 -1.07 -36.78 0.68
N ASN A 11 -0.23 -37.71 0.23
CA ASN A 11 0.24 -38.83 1.06
C ASN A 11 1.13 -38.38 2.22
N LYS A 12 2.05 -37.43 1.98
CA LYS A 12 2.91 -36.88 3.04
C LYS A 12 2.09 -36.05 4.03
N ARG A 13 1.18 -35.21 3.53
CA ARG A 13 0.24 -34.43 4.36
C ARG A 13 -0.62 -35.33 5.25
N LYS A 14 -1.22 -36.38 4.68
CA LYS A 14 -2.05 -37.35 5.43
C LYS A 14 -1.26 -38.04 6.54
N ARG A 15 -0.02 -38.48 6.26
CA ARG A 15 0.86 -39.11 7.26
C ARG A 15 1.25 -38.17 8.39
N ILE A 16 1.52 -36.90 8.09
CA ILE A 16 1.86 -35.88 9.09
C ILE A 16 0.64 -35.62 9.98
N LEU A 17 -0.52 -35.36 9.38
CA LEU A 17 -1.76 -35.08 10.11
C LEU A 17 -2.21 -36.27 10.97
N SER A 18 -2.05 -37.50 10.50
CA SER A 18 -2.41 -38.68 11.29
C SER A 18 -1.50 -38.89 12.50
N ARG A 19 -0.23 -38.47 12.42
CA ARG A 19 0.76 -38.74 13.46
C ARG A 19 0.87 -37.59 14.48
N TYR A 20 0.75 -36.34 14.01
CA TYR A 20 1.03 -35.15 14.82
C TYR A 20 -0.14 -34.18 14.93
N LYS A 21 -1.28 -34.47 14.28
CA LYS A 21 -2.38 -33.50 14.08
C LYS A 21 -1.89 -32.23 13.36
N ASP A 22 -2.74 -31.23 13.27
CA ASP A 22 -2.36 -29.91 12.76
C ASP A 22 -2.03 -28.96 13.93
N LEU A 23 -0.74 -28.95 14.32
CA LEU A 23 -0.23 -28.08 15.39
C LEU A 23 -0.48 -26.59 15.14
N ARG A 24 -0.73 -26.19 13.89
CA ARG A 24 -1.02 -24.79 13.54
C ARG A 24 -2.38 -24.36 14.09
N ILE A 25 -3.34 -25.28 14.16
CA ILE A 25 -4.66 -25.02 14.75
C ILE A 25 -4.49 -24.78 16.25
N GLU A 26 -3.77 -25.64 16.95
CA GLU A 26 -3.48 -25.49 18.38
C GLU A 26 -2.75 -24.17 18.66
N ALA A 27 -1.66 -23.89 17.95
CA ALA A 27 -0.91 -22.64 18.09
C ALA A 27 -1.76 -21.39 17.80
N SER A 28 -2.64 -21.43 16.80
CA SER A 28 -3.55 -20.31 16.49
C SER A 28 -4.59 -20.09 17.59
N ASN A 29 -5.06 -21.16 18.24
CA ASN A 29 -5.98 -21.07 19.36
C ASN A 29 -5.29 -20.61 20.64
N ASP A 30 -4.06 -21.04 20.88
CA ASP A 30 -3.25 -20.57 22.01
C ASP A 30 -2.95 -19.07 21.87
N PHE A 31 -2.55 -18.62 20.68
CA PHE A 31 -2.37 -17.20 20.38
C PHE A 31 -3.66 -16.40 20.59
N LYS A 32 -4.78 -16.89 20.07
CA LYS A 32 -6.09 -16.26 20.28
C LYS A 32 -6.43 -16.16 21.77
N THR A 33 -6.25 -17.25 22.53
CA THR A 33 -6.52 -17.28 23.97
C THR A 33 -5.63 -16.27 24.70
N MET A 34 -4.33 -16.28 24.42
CA MET A 34 -3.38 -15.31 24.96
C MET A 34 -3.81 -13.88 24.67
N TRP A 35 -4.19 -13.57 23.42
CA TRP A 35 -4.67 -12.25 23.02
C TRP A 35 -5.88 -11.80 23.85
N PHE A 36 -6.88 -12.66 24.02
CA PHE A 36 -8.08 -12.35 24.80
C PHE A 36 -7.83 -12.28 26.32
N CYS A 37 -6.75 -12.86 26.82
CA CYS A 37 -6.31 -12.70 28.22
C CYS A 37 -5.60 -11.36 28.48
N LEU A 38 -5.17 -10.63 27.45
CA LEU A 38 -4.55 -9.32 27.63
C LEU A 38 -5.58 -8.26 28.03
N HIS A 39 -5.17 -7.35 28.92
CA HIS A 39 -5.97 -6.17 29.25
C HIS A 39 -6.05 -5.23 28.03
N GLU A 40 -7.20 -4.58 27.82
CA GLU A 40 -7.47 -3.74 26.63
C GLU A 40 -6.39 -2.66 26.43
N GLN A 41 -5.94 -2.01 27.51
CA GLN A 41 -4.88 -1.01 27.45
C GLN A 41 -3.54 -1.56 26.94
N HIS A 42 -3.21 -2.81 27.27
CA HIS A 42 -1.98 -3.43 26.78
C HIS A 42 -2.10 -3.83 25.31
N LYS A 43 -3.30 -4.21 24.85
CA LYS A 43 -3.54 -4.55 23.45
C LYS A 43 -3.18 -3.40 22.52
N LEU A 44 -3.55 -2.16 22.86
CA LEU A 44 -3.25 -0.96 22.05
C LEU A 44 -1.76 -0.85 21.68
N TYR A 45 -0.85 -1.14 22.61
CA TYR A 45 0.59 -1.13 22.34
C TYR A 45 1.05 -2.23 21.38
N PHE A 46 0.40 -3.40 21.42
CA PHE A 46 0.76 -4.52 20.56
C PHE A 46 0.14 -4.43 19.16
N ILE A 47 -1.06 -3.85 19.04
CA ILE A 47 -1.85 -3.84 17.79
C ILE A 47 -1.01 -3.46 16.56
N PRO A 48 -0.31 -2.31 16.49
CA PRO A 48 0.42 -1.92 15.28
C PRO A 48 1.43 -2.98 14.85
N SER A 49 2.16 -3.56 15.81
CA SER A 49 3.17 -4.60 15.54
C SER A 49 2.58 -5.97 15.15
N GLN A 50 1.36 -6.27 15.59
CA GLN A 50 0.75 -7.59 15.43
C GLN A 50 -0.14 -7.72 14.19
N ILE A 51 -0.64 -6.62 13.62
CA ILE A 51 -1.52 -6.64 12.43
C ILE A 51 -0.87 -7.47 11.30
N TYR A 52 0.42 -7.24 10.99
CA TYR A 52 1.14 -8.03 9.99
C TYR A 52 1.11 -9.54 10.27
N GLY A 53 1.44 -9.93 11.50
CA GLY A 53 1.51 -11.35 11.90
C GLY A 53 0.15 -12.02 11.83
N VAL A 54 -0.90 -11.36 12.34
CA VAL A 54 -2.26 -11.91 12.36
C VAL A 54 -2.82 -12.04 10.94
N ILE A 55 -2.65 -11.05 10.08
CA ILE A 55 -3.06 -11.14 8.66
C ILE A 55 -2.29 -12.25 7.95
N ARG A 56 -0.98 -12.35 8.17
CA ARG A 56 -0.15 -13.39 7.55
C ARG A 56 -0.63 -14.80 7.89
N VAL A 57 -1.03 -15.03 9.14
CA VAL A 57 -1.55 -16.34 9.59
C VAL A 57 -2.99 -16.55 9.12
N SER A 58 -3.81 -15.50 9.00
CA SER A 58 -5.19 -15.63 8.49
C SER A 58 -5.26 -16.03 7.01
N LEU A 59 -4.20 -15.78 6.23
CA LEU A 59 -4.09 -16.24 4.84
C LEU A 59 -3.92 -17.76 4.71
N ILE A 60 -3.53 -18.47 5.78
CA ILE A 60 -3.43 -19.94 5.75
C ILE A 60 -4.81 -20.52 5.42
N PRO A 61 -4.93 -21.40 4.40
CA PRO A 61 -6.21 -21.92 3.93
C PRO A 61 -6.74 -23.07 4.83
N VAL A 62 -6.78 -22.83 6.14
CA VAL A 62 -7.36 -23.70 7.15
C VAL A 62 -8.43 -22.89 7.89
N GLN A 63 -9.68 -23.32 7.79
CA GLN A 63 -10.84 -22.55 8.24
C GLN A 63 -10.77 -22.19 9.73
N ASP A 64 -10.35 -23.12 10.58
CA ASP A 64 -10.26 -22.88 12.03
C ASP A 64 -9.20 -21.82 12.37
N ILE A 65 -8.05 -21.85 11.69
CA ILE A 65 -6.97 -20.86 11.85
C ILE A 65 -7.47 -19.49 11.38
N ARG A 66 -8.08 -19.44 10.19
CA ARG A 66 -8.61 -18.21 9.63
C ARG A 66 -9.66 -17.58 10.54
N THR A 67 -10.60 -18.39 11.04
CA THR A 67 -11.63 -17.95 12.00
C THR A 67 -11.00 -17.40 13.28
N ALA A 68 -10.00 -18.10 13.83
CA ALA A 68 -9.30 -17.67 15.04
C ALA A 68 -8.57 -16.33 14.86
N MET A 69 -7.84 -16.16 13.76
CA MET A 69 -7.08 -14.93 13.50
C MET A 69 -7.98 -13.75 13.15
N ILE A 70 -9.04 -13.95 12.36
CA ILE A 70 -9.98 -12.87 12.06
C ILE A 70 -10.74 -12.43 13.31
N ARG A 71 -11.06 -13.36 14.23
CA ARG A 71 -11.61 -13.00 15.55
C ARG A 71 -10.66 -12.06 16.31
N VAL A 72 -9.36 -12.28 16.23
CA VAL A 72 -8.35 -11.38 16.81
C VAL A 72 -8.35 -10.02 16.09
N LEU A 73 -8.37 -9.98 14.76
CA LEU A 73 -8.47 -8.71 14.00
C LEU A 73 -9.72 -7.91 14.40
N CYS A 74 -10.86 -8.57 14.52
CA CYS A 74 -12.10 -7.94 14.98
C CYS A 74 -11.96 -7.33 16.39
N ASP A 75 -11.28 -8.04 17.30
CA ASP A 75 -11.00 -7.50 18.63
C ASP A 75 -10.04 -6.30 18.59
N MET A 76 -9.03 -6.32 17.71
CA MET A 76 -8.16 -5.15 17.48
C MET A 76 -8.97 -3.92 17.04
N ILE A 77 -9.85 -4.09 16.04
CA ILE A 77 -10.75 -3.03 15.54
C ILE A 77 -11.63 -2.49 16.68
N TYR A 78 -12.21 -3.39 17.49
CA TYR A 78 -13.05 -3.01 18.62
C TYR A 78 -12.29 -2.19 19.67
N VAL A 79 -11.12 -2.66 20.07
CA VAL A 79 -10.30 -2.01 21.12
C VAL A 79 -9.86 -0.62 20.66
N ILE A 80 -9.37 -0.48 19.41
CA ILE A 80 -8.98 0.82 18.85
C ILE A 80 -10.17 1.78 18.84
N ASN A 81 -11.31 1.36 18.26
CA ASN A 81 -12.49 2.24 18.19
C ASN A 81 -12.99 2.64 19.58
N LYS A 82 -12.93 1.74 20.56
CA LYS A 82 -13.39 2.02 21.93
C LYS A 82 -12.54 3.10 22.61
N HIS A 83 -11.23 3.16 22.31
CA HIS A 83 -10.29 4.07 22.96
C HIS A 83 -10.04 5.37 22.20
N GLU A 84 -9.99 5.33 20.87
CA GLU A 84 -9.58 6.46 20.02
C GLU A 84 -10.71 7.02 19.13
N ASP A 85 -11.85 6.30 19.04
CA ASP A 85 -12.97 6.59 18.12
C ASP A 85 -12.55 6.82 16.65
N ASN A 86 -11.37 6.31 16.29
CA ASN A 86 -10.75 6.45 14.97
C ASN A 86 -9.98 5.16 14.65
N LEU A 87 -10.17 4.61 13.45
CA LEU A 87 -9.53 3.37 13.01
C LEU A 87 -8.25 3.58 12.18
N SER A 88 -7.82 4.82 11.98
CA SER A 88 -6.70 5.17 11.10
C SER A 88 -5.42 4.37 11.33
N ILE A 89 -5.07 4.03 12.58
CA ILE A 89 -3.92 3.17 12.89
C ILE A 89 -4.08 1.79 12.25
N PHE A 90 -5.26 1.17 12.41
CA PHE A 90 -5.55 -0.12 11.80
C PHE A 90 -5.62 -0.01 10.28
N GLU A 91 -6.29 1.02 9.76
CA GLU A 91 -6.46 1.22 8.31
C GLU A 91 -5.10 1.38 7.61
N ASN A 92 -4.21 2.22 8.16
CA ASN A 92 -2.87 2.46 7.61
C ASN A 92 -1.99 1.21 7.65
N GLU A 93 -1.99 0.49 8.77
CA GLU A 93 -1.24 -0.76 8.88
C GLU A 93 -1.83 -1.85 7.98
N PHE A 94 -3.16 -1.97 7.89
CA PHE A 94 -3.82 -2.93 7.00
C PHE A 94 -3.44 -2.68 5.54
N VAL A 95 -3.49 -1.42 5.08
CA VAL A 95 -3.04 -1.03 3.74
C VAL A 95 -1.59 -1.43 3.50
N THR A 96 -0.70 -1.09 4.43
CA THR A 96 0.73 -1.40 4.32
C THR A 96 1.02 -2.91 4.30
N VAL A 97 0.27 -3.68 5.08
CA VAL A 97 0.40 -5.15 5.13
C VAL A 97 -0.15 -5.79 3.85
N MET A 98 -1.33 -5.37 3.39
CA MET A 98 -1.92 -5.94 2.18
C MET A 98 -1.10 -5.63 0.92
N ASP A 99 -0.49 -4.45 0.82
CA ASP A 99 0.43 -4.13 -0.27
C ASP A 99 1.67 -5.05 -0.29
N LYS A 100 2.20 -5.45 0.87
CA LYS A 100 3.28 -6.47 0.95
C LYS A 100 2.81 -7.84 0.46
N PHE A 101 1.52 -8.13 0.60
CA PHE A 101 0.90 -9.37 0.12
C PHE A 101 0.25 -9.22 -1.26
N ALA A 102 0.50 -8.15 -2.01
CA ALA A 102 -0.15 -7.92 -3.30
C ALA A 102 0.08 -9.08 -4.30
N ASN A 103 1.26 -9.69 -4.26
CA ASN A 103 1.62 -10.83 -5.11
C ASN A 103 1.31 -12.21 -4.47
N GLU A 104 0.79 -12.25 -3.24
CA GLU A 104 0.50 -13.49 -2.53
C GLU A 104 -0.78 -14.12 -3.10
N PRO A 105 -0.75 -15.33 -3.70
CA PRO A 105 -1.92 -15.94 -4.35
C PRO A 105 -3.05 -16.26 -3.36
N LEU A 106 -2.74 -16.44 -2.08
CA LEU A 106 -3.73 -16.70 -1.02
C LEU A 106 -4.61 -15.48 -0.69
N VAL A 107 -4.23 -14.27 -1.14
CA VAL A 107 -5.11 -13.08 -1.09
C VAL A 107 -6.09 -13.15 -2.26
N ASP A 108 -7.01 -14.11 -2.24
CA ASP A 108 -7.96 -14.36 -3.34
C ASP A 108 -9.37 -13.83 -3.00
N LYS A 109 -10.32 -14.04 -3.94
CA LYS A 109 -11.72 -13.64 -3.74
C LYS A 109 -12.36 -14.34 -2.55
N ILE A 110 -11.99 -15.60 -2.30
CA ILE A 110 -12.52 -16.40 -1.18
C ILE A 110 -12.08 -15.81 0.17
N PHE A 111 -10.79 -15.49 0.30
CA PHE A 111 -10.25 -14.83 1.48
C PHE A 111 -10.89 -13.45 1.68
N LYS A 112 -10.98 -12.65 0.61
CA LYS A 112 -11.62 -11.32 0.62
C LYS A 112 -13.05 -11.39 1.15
N GLU A 113 -13.90 -12.21 0.55
CA GLU A 113 -15.31 -12.36 0.94
C GLU A 113 -15.44 -12.83 2.39
N TYR A 114 -14.62 -13.81 2.80
CA TYR A 114 -14.63 -14.31 4.16
C TYR A 114 -14.23 -13.24 5.19
N LEU A 115 -13.19 -12.45 4.89
CA LEU A 115 -12.72 -11.37 5.76
C LEU A 115 -13.76 -10.26 5.89
N ILE A 116 -14.33 -9.82 4.77
CA ILE A 116 -15.34 -8.75 4.73
C ILE A 116 -16.58 -9.14 5.52
N ASN A 117 -17.13 -10.33 5.26
CA ASN A 117 -18.33 -10.80 5.95
C ASN A 117 -18.09 -10.90 7.47
N ALA A 118 -16.94 -11.45 7.87
CA ALA A 118 -16.61 -11.59 9.30
C ALA A 118 -16.43 -10.25 10.02
N ILE A 119 -15.80 -9.26 9.37
CA ILE A 119 -15.62 -7.91 9.95
C ILE A 119 -16.97 -7.16 9.97
N ASP A 120 -17.75 -7.23 8.89
CA ASP A 120 -19.05 -6.56 8.79
C ASP A 120 -20.05 -7.09 9.83
N ASP A 121 -20.21 -8.41 9.95
CA ASP A 121 -21.04 -9.05 10.97
C ASP A 121 -20.62 -8.64 12.38
N PHE A 122 -19.31 -8.57 12.62
CA PHE A 122 -18.77 -8.14 13.91
C PHE A 122 -19.05 -6.66 14.21
N CYS A 123 -18.81 -5.77 13.23
CA CYS A 123 -19.07 -4.34 13.37
C CYS A 123 -20.56 -4.07 13.63
N LYS A 124 -21.46 -4.78 12.95
CA LYS A 124 -22.91 -4.74 13.20
C LYS A 124 -23.25 -5.19 14.62
N ALA A 125 -22.71 -6.34 15.06
CA ALA A 125 -22.96 -6.88 16.39
C ALA A 125 -22.47 -5.97 17.52
N LYS A 126 -21.34 -5.28 17.31
CA LYS A 126 -20.74 -4.37 18.30
C LYS A 126 -21.20 -2.91 18.19
N LYS A 127 -22.10 -2.60 17.24
CA LYS A 127 -22.65 -1.25 16.97
C LYS A 127 -21.59 -0.22 16.51
N LEU A 128 -20.56 -0.65 15.78
CA LEU A 128 -19.55 0.25 15.16
C LEU A 128 -20.03 0.77 13.79
N ALA A 129 -21.31 1.12 13.63
CA ALA A 129 -21.92 1.24 12.30
C ALA A 129 -21.18 2.20 11.34
N ARG A 130 -20.80 3.40 11.80
CA ARG A 130 -20.17 4.41 10.92
C ARG A 130 -18.71 4.07 10.58
N ASN A 131 -17.88 3.82 11.58
CA ASN A 131 -16.46 3.54 11.38
C ASN A 131 -16.24 2.13 10.79
N GLY A 132 -17.06 1.17 11.20
CA GLY A 132 -17.06 -0.19 10.67
C GLY A 132 -17.45 -0.27 9.20
N SER A 133 -18.50 0.46 8.77
CA SER A 133 -18.87 0.49 7.34
C SER A 133 -17.75 1.08 6.49
N LYS A 134 -17.15 2.21 6.91
CA LYS A 134 -16.01 2.81 6.21
C LYS A 134 -14.82 1.85 6.11
N LEU A 135 -14.51 1.16 7.19
CA LEU A 135 -13.44 0.16 7.23
C LEU A 135 -13.72 -0.98 6.24
N VAL A 136 -14.93 -1.54 6.25
CA VAL A 136 -15.33 -2.62 5.35
C VAL A 136 -15.24 -2.17 3.89
N ASP A 137 -15.75 -0.98 3.56
CA ASP A 137 -15.68 -0.40 2.21
C ASP A 137 -14.22 -0.22 1.76
N MET A 138 -13.34 0.24 2.65
CA MET A 138 -11.92 0.42 2.36
C MET A 138 -11.22 -0.92 2.12
N ILE A 139 -11.49 -1.94 2.96
CA ILE A 139 -10.96 -3.30 2.78
C ILE A 139 -11.44 -3.91 1.45
N ASP A 140 -12.73 -3.76 1.12
CA ASP A 140 -13.30 -4.28 -0.11
C ASP A 140 -12.68 -3.64 -1.35
N ASN A 141 -12.57 -2.31 -1.37
CA ASN A 141 -11.96 -1.58 -2.47
C ASN A 141 -10.47 -1.91 -2.63
N LEU A 142 -9.72 -1.98 -1.53
CA LEU A 142 -8.30 -2.32 -1.56
C LEU A 142 -8.08 -3.73 -2.12
N LEU A 143 -8.77 -4.72 -1.56
CA LEU A 143 -8.59 -6.12 -1.97
C LEU A 143 -9.07 -6.36 -3.40
N SER A 144 -10.16 -5.73 -3.83
CA SER A 144 -10.62 -5.79 -5.24
C SER A 144 -9.50 -5.35 -6.19
N ARG A 145 -8.92 -4.18 -5.94
CA ARG A 145 -7.90 -3.59 -6.82
C ARG A 145 -6.58 -4.37 -6.80
N ILE A 146 -6.18 -4.90 -5.64
CA ILE A 146 -5.00 -5.79 -5.53
C ILE A 146 -5.22 -7.07 -6.32
N ILE A 147 -6.40 -7.69 -6.18
CA ILE A 147 -6.74 -8.93 -6.90
C ILE A 147 -6.79 -8.67 -8.40
N GLU A 148 -7.43 -7.58 -8.84
CA GLU A 148 -7.50 -7.16 -10.23
C GLU A 148 -6.12 -6.93 -10.82
N LEU A 149 -5.25 -6.18 -10.13
CA LEU A 149 -3.87 -5.96 -10.56
C LEU A 149 -3.13 -7.29 -10.71
N ARG A 150 -3.25 -8.21 -9.75
CA ARG A 150 -2.56 -9.50 -9.81
C ARG A 150 -3.06 -10.37 -10.97
N VAL A 151 -4.37 -10.36 -11.25
CA VAL A 151 -4.93 -11.04 -12.42
C VAL A 151 -4.33 -10.44 -13.70
N ALA A 152 -4.35 -9.12 -13.83
CA ALA A 152 -3.78 -8.41 -14.98
C ALA A 152 -2.28 -8.66 -15.16
N VAL A 153 -1.51 -8.84 -14.07
CA VAL A 153 -0.07 -9.16 -14.14
C VAL A 153 0.19 -10.60 -14.58
N ASN A 154 -0.70 -11.53 -14.24
CA ASN A 154 -0.55 -12.95 -14.60
C ASN A 154 -1.00 -13.26 -16.04
N ASP A 155 -1.84 -12.41 -16.63
CA ASP A 155 -2.25 -12.53 -18.02
C ASP A 155 -1.09 -12.11 -18.95
N CYS A 156 -0.59 -13.05 -19.77
CA CYS A 156 0.61 -12.87 -20.61
C CYS A 156 0.35 -12.18 -21.98
N GLU A 157 -0.81 -11.58 -22.18
CA GLU A 157 -1.18 -10.94 -23.45
C GLU A 157 -0.76 -9.46 -23.48
N THR A 158 -0.47 -8.90 -24.65
CA THR A 158 -0.12 -7.47 -24.79
C THR A 158 -1.24 -6.53 -24.33
N ALA A 159 -2.51 -6.93 -24.46
CA ALA A 159 -3.66 -6.23 -23.90
C ALA A 159 -3.63 -6.18 -22.34
N ALA A 160 -2.81 -7.01 -21.71
CA ALA A 160 -2.62 -6.99 -20.27
C ALA A 160 -1.80 -5.79 -19.80
N LEU A 161 -0.96 -5.17 -20.64
CA LEU A 161 -0.17 -3.99 -20.22
C LEU A 161 -1.04 -2.76 -19.98
N ASP A 162 -2.00 -2.48 -20.87
CA ASP A 162 -2.96 -1.37 -20.68
C ASP A 162 -3.84 -1.62 -19.47
N LEU A 163 -4.28 -2.87 -19.26
CA LEU A 163 -5.04 -3.27 -18.08
C LEU A 163 -4.21 -3.12 -16.79
N GLN A 164 -2.95 -3.53 -16.80
CA GLN A 164 -2.03 -3.35 -15.68
C GLN A 164 -1.84 -1.86 -15.35
N MET A 165 -1.63 -1.01 -16.36
CA MET A 165 -1.53 0.43 -16.17
C MET A 165 -2.80 1.01 -15.57
N HIS A 166 -3.97 0.58 -16.05
CA HIS A 166 -5.25 0.96 -15.50
C HIS A 166 -5.37 0.55 -14.02
N CYS A 167 -5.05 -0.70 -13.67
CA CYS A 167 -5.09 -1.18 -12.29
C CYS A 167 -4.10 -0.44 -11.38
N VAL A 168 -2.88 -0.18 -11.84
CA VAL A 168 -1.87 0.60 -11.09
C VAL A 168 -2.36 2.03 -10.84
N ARG A 169 -2.90 2.69 -11.86
CA ARG A 169 -3.50 4.02 -11.72
C ARG A 169 -4.67 4.01 -10.74
N SER A 170 -5.52 2.99 -10.82
CA SER A 170 -6.68 2.84 -9.96
C SER A 170 -6.31 2.64 -8.49
N LEU A 171 -5.24 1.88 -8.21
CA LEU A 171 -4.65 1.76 -6.88
C LEU A 171 -4.03 3.08 -6.40
N MET A 172 -3.31 3.78 -7.28
CA MET A 172 -2.73 5.08 -6.99
C MET A 172 -3.81 6.10 -6.57
N GLU A 173 -4.87 6.27 -7.36
CA GLU A 173 -6.00 7.17 -7.03
C GLU A 173 -6.77 6.74 -5.77
N PHE A 174 -6.76 5.44 -5.46
CA PHE A 174 -7.32 4.94 -4.19
C PHE A 174 -6.46 5.35 -2.99
N TYR A 175 -5.13 5.19 -3.06
CA TYR A 175 -4.23 5.61 -1.99
C TYR A 175 -4.18 7.12 -1.79
N GLU A 176 -4.35 7.90 -2.87
CA GLU A 176 -4.51 9.36 -2.79
C GLU A 176 -5.73 9.74 -1.95
N ARG A 177 -6.89 9.15 -2.26
CA ARG A 177 -8.14 9.40 -1.52
C ARG A 177 -8.10 8.96 -0.07
N LEU A 178 -7.33 7.91 0.24
CA LEU A 178 -7.07 7.48 1.62
C LEU A 178 -6.08 8.38 2.36
N GLY A 179 -5.32 9.23 1.66
CA GLY A 179 -4.21 9.98 2.26
C GLY A 179 -3.00 9.12 2.63
N HIS A 180 -2.88 7.90 2.07
CA HIS A 180 -1.81 6.97 2.42
C HIS A 180 -0.54 7.25 1.59
N LEU A 181 0.14 8.35 1.92
CA LEU A 181 1.26 8.94 1.19
C LEU A 181 2.37 7.93 0.77
N PRO A 182 2.86 7.01 1.64
CA PRO A 182 3.92 6.07 1.24
C PRO A 182 3.52 5.14 0.09
N MET A 183 2.24 4.74 0.04
CA MET A 183 1.72 3.87 -1.02
C MET A 183 1.40 4.68 -2.26
N TYR A 184 0.84 5.88 -2.11
CA TYR A 184 0.63 6.78 -3.24
C TYR A 184 1.93 7.04 -4.02
N ILE A 185 3.01 7.43 -3.32
CA ILE A 185 4.33 7.66 -3.95
C ILE A 185 4.87 6.37 -4.59
N LYS A 186 4.74 5.21 -3.93
CA LYS A 186 5.16 3.92 -4.51
C LYS A 186 4.51 3.69 -5.88
N TYR A 187 3.19 3.86 -5.96
CA TYR A 187 2.44 3.59 -7.18
C TYR A 187 2.61 4.68 -8.26
N ILE A 188 2.92 5.94 -7.88
CA ILE A 188 3.39 6.96 -8.82
C ILE A 188 4.65 6.46 -9.54
N TYR A 189 5.67 6.01 -8.80
CA TYR A 189 6.91 5.54 -9.41
C TYR A 189 6.75 4.25 -10.21
N GLN A 190 5.88 3.35 -9.76
CA GLN A 190 5.53 2.16 -10.54
C GLN A 190 4.88 2.54 -11.88
N LEU A 191 3.92 3.47 -11.88
CA LEU A 191 3.26 3.95 -13.11
C LEU A 191 4.25 4.72 -14.01
N HIS A 192 5.11 5.54 -13.43
CA HIS A 192 6.15 6.27 -14.17
C HIS A 192 7.09 5.32 -14.90
N GLU A 193 7.57 4.28 -14.23
CA GLU A 193 8.45 3.27 -14.82
C GLU A 193 7.74 2.48 -15.94
N MET A 194 6.46 2.16 -15.76
CA MET A 194 5.66 1.54 -16.82
C MET A 194 5.54 2.46 -18.05
N ASN A 195 5.24 3.75 -17.86
CA ASN A 195 5.18 4.74 -18.94
C ASN A 195 6.52 4.88 -19.67
N ARG A 196 7.64 4.90 -18.93
CA ARG A 196 8.98 4.95 -19.52
C ARG A 196 9.28 3.74 -20.40
N ARG A 197 8.92 2.52 -19.96
CA ARG A 197 9.14 1.29 -20.74
C ARG A 197 8.36 1.28 -22.04
N LEU A 198 7.16 1.86 -22.05
CA LEU A 198 6.34 2.04 -23.24
C LEU A 198 6.74 3.24 -24.11
N GLN A 199 7.80 3.98 -23.76
CA GLN A 199 8.21 5.23 -24.42
C GLN A 199 7.13 6.33 -24.40
N ASN A 200 6.17 6.25 -23.47
CA ASN A 200 5.17 7.29 -23.22
C ASN A 200 5.77 8.39 -22.35
N LYS A 201 6.73 9.15 -22.90
CA LYS A 201 7.54 10.13 -22.15
C LYS A 201 6.70 11.26 -21.54
N ILE A 202 5.69 11.73 -22.28
CA ILE A 202 4.76 12.77 -21.80
C ILE A 202 4.01 12.28 -20.57
N GLU A 203 3.43 11.09 -20.61
CA GLU A 203 2.70 10.51 -19.47
C GLU A 203 3.64 10.21 -18.29
N ALA A 204 4.88 9.79 -18.57
CA ALA A 204 5.91 9.63 -17.54
C ALA A 204 6.20 10.95 -16.81
N GLY A 205 6.25 12.08 -17.54
CA GLY A 205 6.40 13.43 -16.97
C GLY A 205 5.18 13.86 -16.14
N HIS A 206 3.95 13.66 -16.63
CA HIS A 206 2.72 13.93 -15.85
C HIS A 206 2.65 13.09 -14.58
N THR A 207 3.09 11.85 -14.65
CA THR A 207 3.11 10.95 -13.48
C THR A 207 4.08 11.47 -12.42
N LEU A 208 5.30 11.89 -12.79
CA LEU A 208 6.25 12.49 -11.84
C LEU A 208 5.76 13.83 -11.27
N MET A 209 5.00 14.59 -12.05
CA MET A 209 4.39 15.84 -11.58
C MET A 209 3.46 15.61 -10.38
N LEU A 210 2.81 14.44 -10.29
CA LEU A 210 2.00 14.08 -9.11
C LEU A 210 2.85 14.05 -7.84
N HIS A 211 4.08 13.52 -7.90
CA HIS A 211 4.99 13.54 -6.74
C HIS A 211 5.47 14.97 -6.45
N ALA A 212 5.81 15.74 -7.48
CA ALA A 212 6.29 17.10 -7.32
C ALA A 212 5.26 18.02 -6.65
N LYS A 213 3.96 17.79 -6.89
CA LYS A 213 2.84 18.50 -6.24
C LYS A 213 2.71 18.24 -4.74
N LEU A 214 3.27 17.13 -4.23
CA LEU A 214 3.29 16.81 -2.79
C LEU A 214 4.38 17.56 -2.03
N LEU A 215 5.30 18.22 -2.75
CA LEU A 215 6.45 18.91 -2.18
C LEU A 215 6.19 20.42 -2.13
N ASP A 216 6.76 21.07 -1.12
CA ASP A 216 6.71 22.51 -0.94
C ASP A 216 7.97 23.17 -1.49
N TRP A 217 7.86 24.45 -1.85
CA TRP A 217 9.00 25.29 -2.22
C TRP A 217 9.75 25.87 -1.02
N ASP A 218 9.42 25.40 0.20
CA ASP A 218 10.07 25.84 1.42
C ASP A 218 11.48 25.21 1.52
N PRO A 219 12.56 26.02 1.50
CA PRO A 219 13.92 25.52 1.59
C PRO A 219 14.26 24.93 2.97
N ASP A 220 13.54 25.31 4.02
CA ASP A 220 13.79 24.86 5.39
C ASP A 220 13.00 23.60 5.73
N LYS A 221 12.00 23.23 4.92
CA LYS A 221 11.19 22.04 5.13
C LYS A 221 12.02 20.77 4.85
N VAL A 222 12.32 20.04 5.92
CA VAL A 222 13.05 18.76 5.89
C VAL A 222 12.22 17.69 5.21
N LEU A 223 12.86 16.95 4.33
CA LEU A 223 12.22 15.88 3.55
C LEU A 223 11.95 14.65 4.41
N GLU A 224 10.70 14.15 4.43
CA GLU A 224 10.39 12.91 5.15
C GLU A 224 10.90 11.66 4.41
N GLU A 225 11.19 10.59 5.15
CA GLU A 225 11.73 9.32 4.60
C GLU A 225 10.88 8.72 3.47
N VAL A 226 9.57 8.98 3.49
CA VAL A 226 8.61 8.48 2.49
C VAL A 226 8.93 8.95 1.07
N HIS A 227 9.50 10.16 0.93
CA HIS A 227 9.90 10.74 -0.35
C HIS A 227 11.26 10.22 -0.83
N MET A 228 12.12 9.75 0.08
CA MET A 228 13.48 9.28 -0.22
C MET A 228 13.52 7.86 -0.77
N LYS A 229 12.59 7.00 -0.35
CA LYS A 229 12.61 5.57 -0.66
C LYS A 229 12.59 5.26 -2.16
N TYR A 230 11.89 6.07 -2.95
CA TYR A 230 11.68 5.86 -4.39
C TYR A 230 12.47 6.85 -5.27
N THR A 231 13.17 7.80 -4.68
CA THR A 231 14.01 8.79 -5.37
C THR A 231 15.48 8.40 -5.30
N GLN A 232 15.80 7.16 -5.72
CA GLN A 232 17.16 6.60 -5.59
C GLN A 232 18.22 7.40 -6.37
N THR A 233 17.83 8.10 -7.44
CA THR A 233 18.69 9.02 -8.20
C THR A 233 18.98 10.34 -7.46
N HIS A 234 18.26 10.63 -6.38
CA HIS A 234 18.30 11.89 -5.65
C HIS A 234 18.66 11.75 -4.17
N GLN A 235 19.36 10.68 -3.78
CA GLN A 235 19.73 10.37 -2.39
C GLN A 235 20.51 11.49 -1.65
N SER A 236 21.10 12.45 -2.37
CA SER A 236 21.81 13.58 -1.78
C SER A 236 20.91 14.74 -1.31
N VAL A 237 19.60 14.67 -1.58
CA VAL A 237 18.64 15.73 -1.25
C VAL A 237 18.20 15.65 0.21
N LYS A 238 18.05 16.82 0.86
CA LYS A 238 17.63 16.92 2.27
C LYS A 238 16.33 17.70 2.50
N THR A 239 15.87 18.49 1.53
CA THR A 239 14.73 19.40 1.70
C THR A 239 13.69 19.23 0.60
N HIS A 240 12.45 19.66 0.85
CA HIS A 240 11.36 19.59 -0.13
C HIS A 240 11.70 20.37 -1.41
N ASP A 241 12.18 21.61 -1.25
CA ASP A 241 12.59 22.48 -2.37
C ASP A 241 13.63 21.80 -3.28
N GLN A 242 14.70 21.26 -2.69
CA GLN A 242 15.75 20.59 -3.44
C GLN A 242 15.24 19.39 -4.24
N LEU A 243 14.34 18.58 -3.66
CA LEU A 243 13.79 17.42 -4.35
C LEU A 243 12.87 17.88 -5.47
N LYS A 244 12.04 18.88 -5.19
CA LYS A 244 11.10 19.45 -6.16
C LYS A 244 11.83 20.03 -7.36
N LYS A 245 12.90 20.81 -7.15
CA LYS A 245 13.77 21.33 -8.22
C LYS A 245 14.34 20.22 -9.10
N LYS A 246 14.83 19.11 -8.51
CA LYS A 246 15.35 17.97 -9.29
C LYS A 246 14.25 17.26 -10.08
N LEU A 247 13.10 17.01 -9.46
CA LEU A 247 11.94 16.41 -10.15
C LEU A 247 11.46 17.29 -11.31
N TYR A 248 11.43 18.61 -11.14
CA TYR A 248 11.07 19.54 -12.21
C TYR A 248 12.04 19.43 -13.40
N ARG A 249 13.35 19.33 -13.16
CA ARG A 249 14.33 19.10 -14.24
C ARG A 249 14.11 17.79 -14.98
N ASP A 250 13.86 16.70 -14.24
CA ASP A 250 13.55 15.40 -14.85
C ASP A 250 12.27 15.46 -15.69
N ILE A 251 11.24 16.18 -15.21
CA ILE A 251 9.97 16.38 -15.92
C ILE A 251 10.18 17.20 -17.20
N ILE A 252 10.97 18.28 -17.15
CA ILE A 252 11.31 19.10 -18.31
C ILE A 252 12.00 18.24 -19.37
N GLN A 253 13.00 17.44 -18.99
CA GLN A 253 13.68 16.54 -19.92
C GLN A 253 12.71 15.52 -20.54
N LEU A 254 11.79 14.96 -19.75
CA LEU A 254 10.78 14.01 -20.26
C LEU A 254 9.80 14.65 -21.24
N PHE A 255 9.42 15.91 -21.02
CA PHE A 255 8.56 16.64 -21.94
C PHE A 255 9.30 17.07 -23.21
N ASP A 256 10.56 17.48 -23.10
CA ASP A 256 11.41 17.79 -24.26
C ASP A 256 11.64 16.56 -25.14
N ASP A 257 12.06 15.45 -24.51
CA ASP A 257 12.27 14.17 -25.18
C ASP A 257 10.99 13.60 -25.84
N GLY A 258 9.82 14.04 -25.37
CA GLY A 258 8.50 13.65 -25.86
C GLY A 258 7.83 14.69 -26.77
N ASP A 259 8.57 15.71 -27.22
CA ASP A 259 8.10 16.81 -28.08
C ASP A 259 6.93 17.64 -27.52
N ALA A 260 6.70 17.61 -26.19
CA ALA A 260 5.66 18.35 -25.50
C ALA A 260 6.15 19.70 -24.98
N TRP A 261 6.67 20.54 -25.89
CA TRP A 261 7.37 21.78 -25.53
C TRP A 261 6.49 22.81 -24.80
N GLU A 262 5.20 22.88 -25.11
CA GLU A 262 4.27 23.78 -24.41
C GLU A 262 4.23 23.48 -22.91
N LYS A 263 4.12 22.20 -22.55
CA LYS A 263 4.13 21.74 -21.15
C LYS A 263 5.50 21.92 -20.51
N SER A 264 6.57 21.70 -21.28
CA SER A 264 7.93 21.96 -20.80
C SER A 264 8.12 23.43 -20.39
N ILE A 265 7.68 24.36 -21.25
CA ILE A 265 7.76 25.80 -21.00
C ILE A 265 6.94 26.21 -19.77
N GLU A 266 5.76 25.64 -19.56
CA GLU A 266 4.96 25.89 -18.35
C GLU A 266 5.73 25.54 -17.08
N VAL A 267 6.36 24.36 -17.05
CA VAL A 267 7.17 23.89 -15.91
C VAL A 267 8.43 24.75 -15.74
N CYS A 268 9.08 25.15 -16.84
CA CYS A 268 10.23 26.06 -16.78
C CYS A 268 9.86 27.42 -16.17
N LYS A 269 8.70 27.98 -16.49
CA LYS A 269 8.25 29.27 -15.92
C LYS A 269 8.07 29.19 -14.41
N GLU A 270 7.50 28.10 -13.90
CA GLU A 270 7.39 27.89 -12.45
C GLU A 270 8.77 27.80 -11.79
N LEU A 271 9.69 27.03 -12.40
CA LEU A 271 11.03 26.83 -11.87
C LEU A 271 11.89 28.11 -11.95
N GLN A 272 11.71 28.94 -12.99
CA GLN A 272 12.36 30.24 -13.13
C GLN A 272 12.08 31.13 -11.92
N ILE A 273 10.81 31.26 -11.52
CA ILE A 273 10.41 32.08 -10.37
C ILE A 273 11.16 31.63 -9.11
N GLN A 274 11.31 30.31 -8.93
CA GLN A 274 12.00 29.75 -7.78
C GLN A 274 13.51 30.00 -7.82
N TYR A 275 14.16 29.92 -8.98
CA TYR A 275 15.58 30.25 -9.10
C TYR A 275 15.86 31.74 -8.90
N GLU A 276 14.96 32.62 -9.35
CA GLU A 276 15.08 34.05 -9.09
C GLU A 276 14.95 34.37 -7.59
N GLN A 277 13.98 33.74 -6.91
CA GLN A 277 13.76 33.93 -5.47
C GLN A 277 14.89 33.36 -4.60
N SER A 278 15.49 32.25 -5.02
CA SER A 278 16.62 31.61 -4.32
C SER A 278 18.00 32.12 -4.78
N PHE A 279 18.05 33.10 -5.68
CA PHE A 279 19.28 33.69 -6.24
C PHE A 279 20.20 32.67 -6.95
N GLU A 280 19.63 31.60 -7.51
CA GLU A 280 20.35 30.53 -8.19
C GLU A 280 20.53 30.80 -9.71
N TYR A 281 21.14 31.94 -10.06
CA TYR A 281 21.20 32.41 -11.45
C TYR A 281 21.97 31.50 -12.41
N VAL A 282 22.92 30.70 -11.92
CA VAL A 282 23.63 29.71 -12.75
C VAL A 282 22.65 28.63 -13.23
N ASN A 283 21.78 28.16 -12.33
CA ASN A 283 20.76 27.18 -12.66
C ASN A 283 19.68 27.79 -13.56
N LEU A 284 19.33 29.06 -13.35
CA LEU A 284 18.42 29.80 -14.23
C LEU A 284 18.95 29.92 -15.66
N SER A 285 20.26 30.15 -15.84
CA SER A 285 20.85 30.30 -17.18
C SER A 285 20.87 29.01 -18.00
N ALA A 286 20.78 27.85 -17.32
CA ALA A 286 20.80 26.53 -17.94
C ALA A 286 19.40 25.95 -18.17
N LEU A 287 18.36 26.63 -17.68
CA LEU A 287 16.96 26.27 -17.83
C LEU A 287 16.43 26.68 -19.21
#